data_AF-A0A5B7EZ35-F1
#
_entry.id   AF-A0A5B7EZ35-F1
#
_cell.length_a   1.000
_cell.length_b   1.000
_cell.length_c   1.000
_cell.angle_alpha   90.00
_cell.angle_beta   90.00
_cell.angle_gamma   90.00
#
_symmetry.space_group_name_H-M   'P 1'
#
loop_
_entity.id
_entity.type
_entity.pdbx_description
1 polymer ?
#
loop_
_entity_poly.entity_id
_entity_poly.type
_entity_poly.pdbx_seq_one_letter_code
_entity_poly.pdbx_strand_id
1 'polypeptide(L)'
;MKALSKINNGFPLKNPQVPDHQEDLCGNNSGVSVFVATRNLDFETLQAYRLNVLMVNDRNARLEHQVVVDILDVNDNAPLLQAWDGSVQENSASTLITTIRAVDKDASPQYRQFLLHPECQAYLALINIQSRL
;
A
#
# COMPACT_ATOMS: atom_id res chain seq x y z
N MET A 1 39.40 10.78 29.56
CA MET A 1 38.83 11.90 28.79
C MET A 1 37.32 11.85 28.94
N LYS A 2 36.69 12.96 29.31
CA LYS A 2 35.30 13.04 29.79
C LYS A 2 34.38 13.26 28.57
N ALA A 3 33.48 12.33 28.29
CA ALA A 3 32.45 12.49 27.26
C ALA A 3 31.31 13.35 27.83
N LEU A 4 31.02 14.48 27.20
CA LEU A 4 29.84 15.29 27.50
C LEU A 4 28.75 14.90 26.50
N SER A 5 27.87 14.01 26.92
CA SER A 5 26.58 13.76 26.26
C SER A 5 25.68 14.98 26.44
N LYS A 6 25.43 15.68 25.33
CA LYS A 6 24.32 16.63 25.20
C LYS A 6 23.66 16.41 23.85
N ILE A 7 22.78 15.42 23.78
CA ILE A 7 21.76 15.36 22.74
C ILE A 7 20.59 16.23 23.19
N ASN A 8 20.70 17.53 22.94
CA ASN A 8 19.59 18.46 22.92
C ASN A 8 19.84 19.38 21.73
N ASN A 9 19.14 19.14 20.62
CA ASN A 9 18.73 20.17 19.67
C ASN A 9 17.62 19.59 18.79
N GLY A 10 16.41 20.09 19.03
CA GLY A 10 15.18 19.63 18.39
C GLY A 10 15.21 19.78 16.88
N PHE A 11 14.95 18.68 16.20
CA PHE A 11 14.25 18.72 14.92
C PHE A 11 12.76 18.58 15.23
N PRO A 12 11.90 19.51 14.79
CA PRO A 12 10.47 19.28 14.87
C PRO A 12 10.15 18.15 13.89
N LEU A 13 9.99 16.93 14.42
CA LEU A 13 9.12 15.95 13.80
C LEU A 13 7.71 16.59 13.83
N LYS A 14 7.39 17.43 12.84
CA LYS A 14 5.99 17.79 12.56
C LYS A 14 5.32 16.57 11.93
N ASN A 15 5.23 15.49 12.69
CA ASN A 15 4.23 14.47 12.47
C ASN A 15 3.53 14.25 13.82
N PRO A 16 2.30 14.75 14.00
CA PRO A 16 1.62 14.65 15.27
C PRO A 16 1.23 13.18 15.51
N GLN A 17 1.57 12.68 16.70
CA GLN A 17 1.13 11.40 17.31
C GLN A 17 1.96 10.14 16.98
N VAL A 18 2.99 9.84 17.79
CA VAL A 18 3.60 8.50 17.87
C VAL A 18 3.92 8.16 19.35
N PRO A 19 3.31 7.13 19.96
CA PRO A 19 3.62 6.67 21.32
C PRO A 19 4.83 5.71 21.38
N ASP A 20 5.51 5.71 22.53
CA ASP A 20 6.70 4.92 22.89
C ASP A 20 6.50 3.41 22.79
N HIS A 21 7.35 2.71 22.02
CA HIS A 21 7.82 1.35 22.35
C HIS A 21 9.23 1.13 21.78
N GLN A 22 10.19 0.87 22.67
CA GLN A 22 11.62 0.65 22.40
C GLN A 22 11.93 -0.86 22.32
N GLU A 23 12.71 -1.26 21.31
CA GLU A 23 13.54 -2.48 21.36
C GLU A 23 15.01 -2.02 21.22
N ASP A 24 15.83 -2.49 22.16
CA ASP A 24 17.18 -2.00 22.46
C ASP A 24 18.24 -2.76 21.64
N LEU A 25 19.06 -2.06 20.86
CA LEU A 25 20.21 -2.66 20.15
C LEU A 25 21.45 -1.79 20.34
N CYS A 26 22.32 -2.25 21.24
CA CYS A 26 23.66 -1.72 21.47
C CYS A 26 24.68 -2.36 20.52
N GLY A 27 25.56 -1.58 19.88
CA GLY A 27 26.72 -2.11 19.15
C GLY A 27 27.55 -1.05 18.41
N ASN A 28 28.81 -0.87 18.82
CA ASN A 28 29.77 0.14 18.36
C ASN A 28 30.09 0.12 16.83
N ASN A 29 30.40 1.32 16.31
CA ASN A 29 30.92 1.71 14.97
C ASN A 29 29.87 2.21 13.95
N SER A 30 29.68 3.54 13.90
CA SER A 30 29.11 4.31 12.77
C SER A 30 27.94 3.70 11.98
N GLY A 31 27.08 2.94 12.64
CA GLY A 31 25.87 2.35 12.06
C GLY A 31 24.71 3.29 12.29
N VAL A 32 24.29 4.01 11.26
CA VAL A 32 22.99 4.69 11.29
C VAL A 32 21.93 3.62 11.06
N SER A 33 21.29 3.14 12.14
CA SER A 33 20.13 2.26 12.05
C SER A 33 18.86 3.11 12.01
N VAL A 34 18.13 3.03 10.90
CA VAL A 34 16.84 3.71 10.72
C VAL A 34 15.73 2.67 10.83
N PHE A 35 14.95 2.74 11.91
CA PHE A 35 13.77 1.89 12.10
C PHE A 35 12.51 2.68 11.76
N VAL A 36 11.70 2.16 10.84
CA VAL A 36 10.42 2.77 10.46
C VAL A 36 9.36 1.68 10.33
N ALA A 37 8.52 1.57 11.36
CA ALA A 37 7.09 1.26 11.29
C ALA A 37 6.48 1.40 12.69
N THR A 38 5.74 2.49 12.93
CA THR A 38 5.04 2.76 14.21
C THR A 38 3.53 2.52 14.11
N ARG A 39 3.05 2.12 12.91
CA ARG A 39 1.69 1.74 12.54
C ARG A 39 1.74 0.74 11.38
N ASN A 40 0.62 0.07 11.11
CA ASN A 40 0.48 -0.81 9.96
C ASN A 40 0.75 -0.04 8.67
N LEU A 41 1.57 -0.64 7.79
CA LEU A 41 1.82 -0.14 6.44
C LEU A 41 0.63 -0.52 5.57
N ASP A 42 0.15 0.43 4.76
CA ASP A 42 -1.03 0.30 3.92
C ASP A 42 -0.76 1.01 2.60
N PHE A 43 -0.62 0.24 1.51
CA PHE A 43 -0.25 0.76 0.20
C PHE A 43 -1.34 1.68 -0.36
N GLU A 44 -2.60 1.33 -0.12
CA GLU A 44 -3.80 2.05 -0.53
C GLU A 44 -3.87 3.44 0.11
N THR A 45 -3.27 3.61 1.29
CA THR A 45 -3.19 4.90 1.99
C THR A 45 -1.92 5.67 1.63
N LEU A 46 -0.75 5.01 1.63
CA LEU A 46 0.53 5.66 1.37
C LEU A 46 1.54 4.72 0.73
N GLN A 47 1.92 5.03 -0.50
CA GLN A 47 2.80 4.19 -1.31
C GLN A 47 4.29 4.36 -1.01
N ALA A 48 4.70 5.48 -0.39
CA ALA A 48 6.10 5.72 -0.06
C ALA A 48 6.28 6.74 1.06
N TYR A 49 7.33 6.56 1.86
CA TYR A 49 7.84 7.55 2.82
C TYR A 49 9.08 8.24 2.28
N ARG A 50 9.18 9.56 2.48
CA ARG A 50 10.35 10.37 2.13
C ARG A 50 10.95 10.95 3.39
N LEU A 51 12.15 10.51 3.73
CA LEU A 51 12.87 10.86 4.95
C LEU A 51 14.05 11.75 4.57
N ASN A 52 14.10 12.96 5.12
CA ASN A 52 15.26 13.84 4.95
C ASN A 52 16.20 13.65 6.13
N VAL A 53 17.43 13.23 5.85
CA VAL A 53 18.49 12.99 6.82
C VAL A 53 19.47 14.14 6.75
N LEU A 54 19.72 14.79 7.89
CA LEU A 54 20.78 15.78 8.04
C LEU A 54 21.93 15.17 8.82
N MET A 55 23.12 15.20 8.24
CA MET A 55 24.36 14.84 8.91
C MET A 55 25.12 16.12 9.27
N VAL A 56 25.53 16.22 10.53
CA VAL A 56 26.31 17.35 11.04
C VAL A 56 27.57 16.81 11.71
N ASN A 57 28.74 17.34 11.35
CA ASN A 57 30.00 16.97 11.99
C ASN A 57 30.36 17.91 13.15
N ASP A 58 31.40 17.57 13.91
CA ASP A 58 31.89 18.36 15.06
C ASP A 58 32.37 19.78 14.68
N ARG A 59 32.55 20.04 13.38
CA ARG A 59 32.93 21.35 12.82
C ARG A 59 31.73 22.09 12.22
N ASN A 60 30.51 21.64 12.51
CA ASN A 60 29.25 22.23 12.08
C ASN A 60 29.04 22.24 10.54
N ALA A 61 29.78 21.42 9.79
CA ALA A 61 29.50 21.16 8.38
C ALA A 61 28.26 20.27 8.26
N ARG A 62 27.43 20.55 7.26
CA ARG A 62 26.10 19.95 7.07
C ARG A 62 26.01 19.23 5.74
N LEU A 63 25.42 18.05 5.74
CA LEU A 63 25.07 17.30 4.53
C LEU A 63 23.61 16.84 4.65
N GLU A 64 22.81 17.13 3.65
CA GLU A 64 21.43 16.66 3.55
C GLU A 64 21.34 15.53 2.53
N HIS A 65 20.58 14.50 2.87
CA HIS A 65 20.30 13.39 1.97
C HIS A 65 18.85 12.95 2.12
N GLN A 66 18.21 12.51 1.03
CA GLN A 66 16.85 11.99 1.07
C GLN A 66 16.88 10.47 0.91
N VAL A 67 16.20 9.78 1.82
CA VAL A 67 15.93 8.36 1.75
C VAL A 67 14.47 8.17 1.38
N VAL A 68 14.20 7.35 0.37
CA VAL A 68 12.85 6.97 -0.04
C VAL A 68 12.62 5.52 0.36
N VAL A 69 11.50 5.26 1.03
CA VAL A 69 11.07 3.91 1.42
C VAL A 69 9.76 3.62 0.71
N ASP A 70 9.78 2.70 -0.24
CA ASP A 70 8.60 2.29 -0.99
C ASP A 70 7.83 1.20 -0.22
N ILE A 71 6.50 1.31 -0.22
CA ILE A 71 5.61 0.31 0.34
C ILE A 71 5.23 -0.67 -0.78
N LEU A 72 5.33 -1.95 -0.47
CA LEU A 72 4.97 -3.01 -1.41
C LEU A 72 3.46 -3.24 -1.38
N ASP A 73 2.84 -3.18 -2.54
CA ASP A 73 1.45 -3.57 -2.76
C ASP A 73 1.31 -5.09 -2.55
N VAL A 74 0.45 -5.48 -1.60
CA VAL A 74 0.11 -6.87 -1.29
C VAL A 74 -1.40 -7.03 -1.45
N ASN A 75 -1.84 -8.19 -1.94
CA ASN A 75 -3.26 -8.41 -2.21
C ASN A 75 -4.04 -8.66 -0.90
N ASP A 76 -4.39 -7.61 -0.17
CA ASP A 76 -5.14 -7.68 1.09
C ASP A 76 -6.56 -7.10 1.00
N ASN A 77 -6.94 -6.53 -0.14
CA ASN A 77 -8.33 -6.19 -0.43
C ASN A 77 -9.00 -7.28 -1.26
N ALA A 78 -10.27 -7.53 -0.98
CA ALA A 78 -11.10 -8.43 -1.78
C ALA A 78 -11.90 -7.62 -2.80
N PRO A 79 -12.11 -8.14 -4.03
CA PRO A 79 -12.93 -7.46 -5.03
C PRO A 79 -14.36 -7.23 -4.54
N LEU A 80 -14.85 -6.00 -4.66
CA LEU A 80 -16.23 -5.65 -4.38
C LEU A 80 -17.08 -5.70 -5.66
N LEU A 81 -18.09 -6.57 -5.68
CA LEU A 81 -19.08 -6.62 -6.75
C LEU A 81 -20.02 -5.42 -6.68
N GLN A 82 -20.16 -4.69 -7.78
CA GLN A 82 -21.17 -3.66 -7.91
C GLN A 82 -22.55 -4.28 -8.07
N ALA A 83 -23.58 -3.58 -7.58
CA ALA A 83 -24.97 -4.00 -7.78
C ALA A 83 -25.26 -4.15 -9.28
N TRP A 84 -25.88 -5.26 -9.64
CA TRP A 84 -26.26 -5.59 -10.99
C TRP A 84 -27.67 -6.18 -10.99
N ASP A 85 -28.36 -5.98 -12.11
CA ASP A 85 -29.64 -6.60 -12.39
C ASP A 85 -29.64 -7.00 -13.87
N GLY A 86 -30.48 -7.97 -14.22
CA GLY A 86 -30.53 -8.54 -15.56
C GLY A 86 -31.81 -9.31 -15.79
N SER A 87 -32.47 -9.01 -16.90
CA SER A 87 -33.66 -9.74 -17.35
C SER A 87 -33.51 -10.09 -18.82
N VAL A 88 -34.03 -11.23 -19.22
CA VAL A 88 -34.09 -11.65 -20.61
C VAL A 88 -35.51 -12.12 -20.92
N GLN A 89 -36.01 -11.77 -22.10
CA GLN A 89 -37.31 -12.26 -22.54
C GLN A 89 -37.21 -13.73 -22.92
N GLU A 90 -38.23 -14.51 -22.55
CA GLU A 90 -38.35 -15.89 -23.01
C GLU A 90 -38.26 -15.95 -24.54
N ASN A 91 -37.53 -16.95 -25.07
CA ASN A 91 -37.26 -17.14 -26.50
C ASN A 91 -36.28 -16.15 -27.15
N SER A 92 -35.57 -15.34 -26.37
CA SER A 92 -34.46 -14.54 -26.91
C SER A 92 -33.23 -15.42 -27.18
N ALA A 93 -32.70 -15.40 -28.40
CA ALA A 93 -31.47 -16.11 -28.74
C ALA A 93 -30.23 -15.25 -28.41
N SER A 94 -29.25 -15.84 -27.72
CA SER A 94 -27.89 -15.32 -27.52
C SER A 94 -27.76 -13.81 -27.35
N THR A 95 -28.42 -13.26 -26.32
CA THR A 95 -28.46 -11.81 -26.04
C THR A 95 -27.59 -11.45 -24.83
N LEU A 96 -26.95 -10.28 -24.86
CA LEU A 96 -26.28 -9.72 -23.68
C LEU A 96 -27.33 -9.35 -22.63
N ILE A 97 -27.26 -9.99 -21.46
CA ILE A 97 -28.22 -9.77 -20.37
C ILE A 97 -27.84 -8.53 -19.56
N THR A 98 -26.60 -8.50 -19.08
CA THR A 98 -26.11 -7.41 -18.23
C THR A 98 -24.58 -7.37 -18.24
N THR A 99 -24.02 -6.29 -17.72
CA THR A 99 -22.59 -6.13 -17.48
C THR A 99 -22.34 -6.11 -15.98
N ILE A 100 -21.50 -7.02 -15.51
CA ILE A 100 -21.06 -7.04 -14.11
C ILE A 100 -19.71 -6.34 -13.98
N ARG A 101 -19.52 -5.66 -12.85
CA ARG A 101 -18.26 -4.98 -12.53
C ARG A 101 -17.86 -5.28 -11.10
N ALA A 102 -16.59 -5.60 -10.92
CA ALA A 102 -15.92 -5.70 -9.63
C ALA A 102 -14.90 -4.58 -9.52
N VAL A 103 -14.77 -3.99 -8.35
CA VAL A 103 -13.75 -2.99 -8.04
C VAL A 103 -12.87 -3.55 -6.94
N ASP A 104 -11.57 -3.59 -7.21
CA ASP A 104 -10.54 -3.92 -6.24
C ASP A 104 -9.73 -2.65 -5.97
N LYS A 105 -9.30 -2.47 -4.72
CA LYS A 105 -8.45 -1.35 -4.32
C LYS A 105 -6.98 -1.62 -4.59
N ASP A 106 -6.58 -2.90 -4.60
CA ASP A 106 -5.22 -3.30 -4.86
C ASP A 106 -4.82 -2.84 -6.28
N ALA A 107 -3.63 -2.25 -6.40
CA ALA A 107 -3.17 -1.71 -7.69
C ALA A 107 -2.82 -2.83 -8.68
N SER A 108 -2.35 -3.96 -8.15
CA SER A 108 -2.10 -5.18 -8.89
C SER A 108 -3.37 -5.71 -9.61
N PRO A 109 -3.35 -5.89 -10.94
CA PRO A 109 -4.45 -6.55 -11.67
C PRO A 109 -4.52 -8.06 -11.47
N GLN A 110 -3.54 -8.61 -10.77
CA GLN A 110 -3.39 -10.05 -10.62
C GLN A 110 -4.66 -10.54 -9.91
N TYR A 111 -5.26 -11.62 -10.41
CA TYR A 111 -6.46 -12.25 -9.82
C TYR A 111 -7.84 -11.64 -10.14
N ARG A 112 -7.96 -10.67 -11.06
CA ARG A 112 -9.28 -10.21 -11.55
C ARG A 112 -9.93 -11.19 -12.54
N GLN A 113 -10.57 -12.25 -12.03
CA GLN A 113 -11.33 -13.22 -12.81
C GLN A 113 -12.78 -13.34 -12.33
N PHE A 114 -13.71 -13.51 -13.26
CA PHE A 114 -15.09 -13.86 -12.96
C PHE A 114 -15.32 -15.33 -13.29
N LEU A 115 -15.96 -16.04 -12.38
CA LEU A 115 -16.34 -17.44 -12.56
C LEU A 115 -17.82 -17.59 -12.22
N LEU A 116 -18.57 -18.22 -13.12
CA LEU A 116 -19.94 -18.64 -12.83
C LEU A 116 -19.92 -19.93 -12.03
N HIS A 117 -20.84 -20.06 -11.09
CA HIS A 117 -21.12 -21.33 -10.44
C HIS A 117 -21.42 -22.39 -11.52
N PRO A 118 -20.90 -23.63 -11.44
CA PRO A 118 -21.04 -24.63 -12.51
C PRO A 118 -22.49 -24.88 -12.94
N GLU A 119 -23.44 -24.79 -12.02
CA GLU A 119 -24.87 -24.94 -12.30
C GLU A 119 -25.43 -23.85 -13.24
N CYS A 120 -24.84 -22.66 -13.24
CA CYS A 120 -25.26 -21.56 -14.10
C CYS A 120 -24.63 -21.61 -15.50
N GLN A 121 -23.53 -22.35 -15.68
CA GLN A 121 -22.74 -22.38 -16.93
C GLN A 121 -23.50 -23.05 -18.09
N ALA A 122 -24.53 -23.84 -17.80
CA ALA A 122 -25.39 -24.44 -18.82
C ALA A 122 -26.30 -23.42 -19.54
N TYR A 123 -26.54 -22.26 -18.92
CA TYR A 123 -27.50 -21.26 -19.38
C TYR A 123 -26.88 -19.87 -19.60
N LEU A 124 -25.79 -19.58 -18.90
CA LEU A 124 -25.10 -18.29 -18.91
C LEU A 124 -23.63 -18.47 -19.26
N ALA A 125 -23.09 -17.49 -19.96
CA ALA A 125 -21.67 -17.38 -20.23
C ALA A 125 -21.18 -15.97 -19.86
N LEU A 126 -19.95 -15.89 -19.33
CA LEU A 126 -19.27 -14.62 -19.11
C LEU A 126 -18.50 -14.25 -20.37
N ILE A 127 -18.70 -13.02 -20.84
CA ILE A 127 -17.90 -12.43 -21.91
C ILE A 127 -16.90 -11.49 -21.23
N ASN A 128 -15.61 -11.85 -21.23
CA ASN A 128 -14.56 -11.01 -20.65
C ASN A 128 -14.28 -9.83 -21.58
N ILE A 129 -14.94 -8.71 -21.35
CA ILE A 129 -14.71 -7.46 -22.08
C ILE A 129 -13.67 -6.67 -21.28
N GLN A 130 -12.38 -6.91 -21.53
CA GLN A 130 -11.33 -6.02 -21.06
C GLN A 130 -11.48 -4.69 -21.80
N SER A 131 -11.90 -3.63 -21.10
CA SER A 131 -11.94 -2.30 -21.70
C SER A 131 -10.53 -1.90 -22.11
N ARG A 132 -10.27 -1.84 -23.42
CA ARG A 132 -9.08 -1.21 -23.98
C ARG A 132 -9.27 0.30 -23.84
N LEU A 133 -8.68 0.89 -22.81
CA LEU A 133 -8.32 2.31 -22.83
C LEU A 133 -6.88 2.41 -23.33
#